data_AF-A0A512JIB1-F1
#
_entry.id   AF-A0A512JIB1-F1
#
_cell.length_a   1.000
_cell.length_b   1.000
_cell.length_c   1.000
_cell.angle_alpha   90.00
_cell.angle_beta   90.00
_cell.angle_gamma   90.00
#
_symmetry.space_group_name_H-M   'P 1'
#
loop_
_entity.id
_entity.type
_entity.pdbx_description
1 polymer ?
#
loop_
_entity_poly.entity_id
_entity_poly.type
_entity_poly.pdbx_seq_one_letter_code
_entity_poly.pdbx_strand_id
1 'polypeptide(L)'
;MRHPIPHLCAALGLTLLAGHAMAEGPPEFDVRETCRSSGSAQLGPSEKDSQDGCLRSERAAHDELKRRWGEFSTAAKAQCSKQATAGGSPSYVETVTCLELATGTVPAQTGDGSPRPAAPARKESSTLTAEPSARQRTNPIDVLERKP
;
A
#
# COMPACT_ATOMS: atom_id res chain seq x y z
N MET A 1 76.56 -9.33 -11.70
CA MET A 1 75.66 -9.90 -12.73
C MET A 1 74.22 -9.69 -12.27
N ARG A 2 73.47 -8.79 -12.93
CA ARG A 2 72.05 -8.50 -12.67
C ARG A 2 71.20 -9.65 -13.24
N HIS A 3 70.29 -10.22 -12.46
CA HIS A 3 69.21 -11.09 -12.96
C HIS A 3 67.85 -10.42 -12.66
N PRO A 4 66.91 -10.43 -13.62
CA PRO A 4 65.65 -9.69 -13.55
C PRO A 4 64.60 -10.41 -12.69
N ILE A 5 63.80 -9.62 -11.99
CA ILE A 5 62.61 -10.04 -11.25
C ILE A 5 61.59 -10.55 -12.29
N PRO A 6 61.16 -11.83 -12.25
CA PRO A 6 60.09 -12.29 -13.11
C PRO A 6 58.79 -11.66 -12.62
N HIS A 7 58.14 -10.96 -13.55
CA HIS A 7 56.87 -10.28 -13.36
C HIS A 7 55.82 -11.22 -12.78
N LEU A 8 55.43 -10.96 -11.53
CA LEU A 8 54.23 -11.49 -10.93
C LEU A 8 53.04 -10.80 -11.62
N CYS A 9 52.56 -11.37 -12.73
CA CYS A 9 51.34 -10.92 -13.40
C CYS A 9 50.15 -11.24 -12.49
N ALA A 10 49.82 -10.31 -11.60
CA ALA A 10 48.58 -10.31 -10.85
C ALA A 10 47.42 -10.03 -11.83
N ALA A 11 46.84 -11.10 -12.39
CA ALA A 11 45.56 -11.00 -13.08
C ALA A 11 44.45 -10.86 -12.04
N LEU A 12 44.13 -9.63 -11.64
CA LEU A 12 42.84 -9.33 -11.01
C LEU A 12 41.76 -9.51 -12.07
N GLY A 13 41.19 -10.71 -12.14
CA GLY A 13 39.95 -10.95 -12.86
C GLY A 13 38.81 -10.24 -12.15
N LEU A 14 38.46 -9.03 -12.60
CA LEU A 14 37.23 -8.36 -12.20
C LEU A 14 36.06 -9.10 -12.85
N THR A 15 35.61 -10.20 -12.25
CA THR A 15 34.35 -10.83 -12.63
C THR A 15 33.22 -9.89 -12.28
N LEU A 16 32.73 -9.14 -13.28
CA LEU A 16 31.41 -8.52 -13.19
C LEU A 16 30.40 -9.65 -12.98
N LEU A 17 29.91 -9.81 -11.75
CA LEU A 17 28.67 -10.51 -11.52
C LEU A 17 27.59 -9.68 -12.21
N ALA A 18 27.25 -10.06 -13.45
CA ALA A 18 25.98 -9.69 -14.04
C ALA A 18 24.90 -10.28 -13.14
N GLY A 19 24.42 -9.45 -12.21
CA GLY A 19 23.28 -9.76 -11.39
C GLY A 19 22.13 -10.10 -12.34
N HIS A 20 21.69 -11.35 -12.31
CA HIS A 20 20.48 -11.73 -12.98
C HIS A 20 19.38 -10.94 -12.29
N ALA A 21 18.90 -9.88 -12.95
CA ALA A 21 17.64 -9.26 -12.59
C ALA A 21 16.56 -10.32 -12.88
N MET A 22 16.40 -11.26 -11.94
CA MET A 22 15.15 -11.96 -11.81
C MET A 22 14.13 -10.84 -11.71
N ALA A 23 13.22 -10.75 -12.67
CA ALA A 23 12.03 -9.95 -12.52
C ALA A 23 11.25 -10.60 -11.39
N GLU A 24 11.65 -10.33 -10.14
CA GLU A 24 10.93 -10.74 -8.95
C GLU A 24 9.56 -10.10 -9.13
N GLY A 25 8.52 -10.91 -9.29
CA GLY A 25 7.15 -10.42 -9.33
C GLY A 25 6.74 -9.87 -7.96
N PRO A 26 5.55 -9.25 -7.85
CA PRO A 26 4.98 -8.98 -6.55
C PRO A 26 4.78 -10.28 -5.74
N PRO A 27 4.73 -10.18 -4.40
CA PRO A 27 4.47 -11.35 -3.55
C PRO A 27 3.09 -11.95 -3.83
N GLU A 28 2.97 -13.28 -3.67
CA GLU A 28 1.70 -13.99 -3.77
C GLU A 28 1.06 -14.11 -2.38
N PHE A 29 -0.10 -13.48 -2.17
CA PHE A 29 -0.89 -13.54 -0.94
C PHE A 29 -2.14 -14.40 -1.15
N ASP A 30 -2.54 -15.15 -0.12
CA ASP A 30 -3.83 -15.85 -0.12
C ASP A 30 -4.96 -14.86 0.18
N VAL A 31 -5.49 -14.25 -0.90
CA VAL A 31 -6.60 -13.30 -0.85
C VAL A 31 -7.83 -13.86 -0.13
N ARG A 32 -8.08 -15.17 -0.23
CA ARG A 32 -9.23 -15.78 0.44
C ARG A 32 -9.02 -15.80 1.94
N GLU A 33 -7.81 -16.05 2.40
CA GLU A 33 -7.48 -16.00 3.82
C GLU A 33 -7.49 -14.55 4.36
N THR A 34 -6.93 -13.61 3.61
CA THR A 34 -7.03 -12.17 3.90
C THR A 34 -8.50 -11.76 4.12
N CYS A 35 -9.39 -12.11 3.18
CA CYS A 35 -10.80 -11.73 3.27
C CYS A 35 -11.60 -12.47 4.33
N ARG A 36 -11.18 -13.68 4.75
CA ARG A 36 -11.78 -14.37 5.90
C ARG A 36 -11.42 -13.66 7.20
N SER A 37 -10.15 -13.25 7.34
CA SER A 37 -9.68 -12.51 8.52
C SER A 37 -10.39 -11.16 8.68
N SER A 38 -10.78 -10.49 7.58
CA SER A 38 -11.49 -9.21 7.64
C SER A 38 -12.99 -9.34 7.87
N GLY A 39 -13.59 -10.46 7.44
CA GLY A 39 -15.05 -10.69 7.48
C GLY A 39 -15.60 -11.15 8.84
N SER A 40 -14.75 -11.58 9.78
CA SER A 40 -15.18 -12.16 11.06
C SER A 40 -15.92 -11.20 12.00
N ALA A 41 -16.01 -9.91 11.66
CA ALA A 41 -16.71 -8.89 12.45
C ALA A 41 -18.18 -8.68 12.06
N GLN A 42 -18.68 -9.22 10.94
CA GLN A 42 -20.09 -9.09 10.54
C GLN A 42 -20.76 -10.46 10.45
N LEU A 43 -21.73 -10.73 11.32
CA LEU A 43 -22.60 -11.92 11.23
C LEU A 43 -23.91 -11.53 10.54
N GLY A 44 -24.16 -12.02 9.33
CA GLY A 44 -25.42 -11.79 8.60
C GLY A 44 -25.28 -11.83 7.08
N PRO A 45 -26.35 -11.61 6.29
CA PRO A 45 -26.28 -11.55 4.82
C PRO A 45 -25.26 -10.50 4.31
N SER A 46 -25.05 -9.42 5.08
CA SER A 46 -23.97 -8.45 4.82
C SER A 46 -22.56 -9.05 4.87
N GLU A 47 -22.33 -10.18 5.54
CA GLU A 47 -21.04 -10.88 5.56
C GLU A 47 -20.63 -11.36 4.17
N LYS A 48 -21.58 -11.95 3.41
CA LYS A 48 -21.31 -12.42 2.05
C LYS A 48 -20.98 -11.27 1.12
N ASP A 49 -21.78 -10.21 1.17
CA ASP A 49 -21.55 -9.01 0.37
C ASP A 49 -20.21 -8.34 0.75
N SER A 50 -19.86 -8.30 2.04
CA SER A 50 -18.57 -7.82 2.53
C SER A 50 -17.40 -8.70 2.08
N GLN A 51 -17.55 -10.02 2.10
CA GLN A 51 -16.53 -10.96 1.64
C GLN A 51 -16.29 -10.83 0.14
N ASP A 52 -17.36 -10.75 -0.67
CA ASP A 52 -17.26 -10.54 -2.10
C ASP A 52 -16.66 -9.16 -2.42
N GLY A 53 -17.00 -8.14 -1.64
CA GLY A 53 -16.38 -6.81 -1.69
C GLY A 53 -14.87 -6.87 -1.47
N CYS A 54 -14.43 -7.53 -0.39
CA CYS A 54 -13.01 -7.72 -0.10
C CYS A 54 -12.31 -8.46 -1.23
N LEU A 55 -12.86 -9.59 -1.68
CA LEU A 55 -12.29 -10.42 -2.73
C LEU A 55 -12.11 -9.62 -4.04
N ARG A 56 -13.06 -8.74 -4.39
CA ARG A 56 -12.93 -7.85 -5.55
C ARG A 56 -11.81 -6.83 -5.35
N SER A 57 -11.78 -6.14 -4.21
CA SER A 57 -10.77 -5.10 -3.93
C SER A 57 -9.35 -5.65 -3.91
N GLU A 58 -9.14 -6.79 -3.25
CA GLU A 58 -7.83 -7.45 -3.17
C GLU A 58 -7.33 -7.92 -4.55
N ARG A 59 -8.21 -8.51 -5.38
CA ARG A 59 -7.84 -8.89 -6.75
C ARG A 59 -7.50 -7.68 -7.61
N ALA A 60 -8.29 -6.62 -7.54
CA ALA A 60 -8.01 -5.39 -8.27
C ALA A 60 -6.67 -4.76 -7.84
N ALA A 61 -6.38 -4.76 -6.54
CA ALA A 61 -5.10 -4.30 -6.02
C ALA A 61 -3.93 -5.20 -6.45
N HIS A 62 -4.12 -6.51 -6.52
CA HIS A 62 -3.10 -7.41 -7.05
C HIS A 62 -2.79 -7.12 -8.52
N ASP A 63 -3.81 -6.95 -9.35
CA ASP A 63 -3.64 -6.62 -10.77
C ASP A 63 -2.91 -5.28 -10.95
N GLU A 64 -3.27 -4.27 -10.15
CA GLU A 64 -2.58 -2.98 -10.13
C GLU A 64 -1.12 -3.11 -9.69
N LEU A 65 -0.87 -3.89 -8.63
CA LEU A 65 0.47 -4.15 -8.12
C LEU A 65 1.34 -4.81 -9.19
N LYS A 66 0.82 -5.82 -9.90
CA LYS A 66 1.52 -6.48 -11.02
C LYS A 66 1.84 -5.50 -12.14
N ARG A 67 0.89 -4.66 -12.53
CA ARG A 67 1.05 -3.67 -13.60
C ARG A 67 2.15 -2.66 -13.29
N ARG A 68 2.20 -2.18 -12.04
CA ARG A 68 3.12 -1.11 -11.61
C ARG A 68 4.36 -1.61 -10.90
N TRP A 69 4.52 -2.92 -10.73
CA TRP A 69 5.63 -3.46 -9.95
C TRP A 69 6.97 -2.90 -10.41
N GLY A 70 7.20 -2.79 -11.72
CA GLY A 70 8.43 -2.22 -12.29
C GLY A 70 8.70 -0.75 -11.91
N GLU A 71 7.67 0.03 -11.56
CA GLU A 71 7.77 1.46 -11.25
C GLU A 71 8.34 1.73 -9.84
N PHE A 72 8.22 0.76 -8.92
CA PHE A 72 8.65 0.92 -7.55
C PHE A 72 10.12 0.52 -7.34
N SER A 73 10.81 1.25 -6.46
CA SER A 73 12.21 0.93 -6.10
C SER A 73 12.31 -0.40 -5.35
N THR A 74 13.44 -1.09 -5.49
CA THR A 74 13.70 -2.36 -4.77
C THR A 74 13.58 -2.20 -3.25
N ALA A 75 14.02 -1.05 -2.71
CA ALA A 75 13.90 -0.76 -1.29
C ALA A 75 12.43 -0.63 -0.85
N ALA A 76 11.60 0.08 -1.62
CA ALA A 76 10.17 0.23 -1.32
C ALA A 76 9.43 -1.11 -1.41
N LYS A 77 9.70 -1.92 -2.45
CA LYS A 77 9.16 -3.28 -2.60
C LYS A 77 9.46 -4.16 -1.39
N ALA A 78 10.72 -4.19 -0.96
CA ALA A 78 11.15 -4.97 0.18
C ALA A 78 10.52 -4.49 1.49
N GLN A 79 10.47 -3.18 1.73
CA GLN A 79 9.87 -2.59 2.93
C GLN A 79 8.36 -2.90 3.00
N CYS A 80 7.61 -2.59 1.94
CA CYS A 80 6.16 -2.73 1.92
C CYS A 80 5.72 -4.19 1.96
N SER A 81 6.44 -5.11 1.30
CA SER A 81 6.15 -6.55 1.39
C SER A 81 6.32 -7.07 2.81
N LYS A 82 7.38 -6.63 3.52
CA LYS A 82 7.57 -6.99 4.94
C LYS A 82 6.45 -6.45 5.82
N GLN A 83 6.05 -5.20 5.61
CA GLN A 83 4.96 -4.58 6.36
C GLN A 83 3.64 -5.34 6.17
N ALA A 84 3.29 -5.69 4.93
CA ALA A 84 2.07 -6.44 4.63
C ALA A 84 2.00 -7.78 5.37
N THR A 85 3.12 -8.49 5.50
CA THR A 85 3.14 -9.78 6.21
C THR A 85 3.18 -9.67 7.74
N ALA A 86 3.57 -8.52 8.29
CA ALA A 86 3.73 -8.34 9.74
C ALA A 86 2.40 -8.33 10.50
N GLY A 87 1.29 -7.97 9.84
CA GLY A 87 -0.04 -7.87 10.44
C GLY A 87 -0.79 -9.20 10.57
N GLY A 88 -0.22 -10.32 10.13
CA GLY A 88 -0.84 -11.65 10.18
C GLY A 88 -1.84 -11.93 9.06
N SER A 89 -2.36 -10.90 8.39
CA SER A 89 -3.30 -10.99 7.26
C SER A 89 -2.81 -10.10 6.11
N PRO A 90 -1.94 -10.61 5.22
CA PRO A 90 -1.36 -9.80 4.14
C PRO A 90 -2.42 -9.26 3.17
N SER A 91 -2.38 -7.97 2.84
CA SER A 91 -3.29 -7.31 1.90
C SER A 91 -2.54 -6.67 0.72
N TYR A 92 -3.05 -6.89 -0.48
CA TYR A 92 -2.58 -6.20 -1.68
C TYR A 92 -2.97 -4.72 -1.66
N VAL A 93 -4.12 -4.37 -1.11
CA VAL A 93 -4.56 -2.97 -0.96
C VAL A 93 -3.56 -2.19 -0.10
N GLU A 94 -3.16 -2.75 1.05
CA GLU A 94 -2.16 -2.14 1.92
C GLU A 94 -0.78 -2.06 1.26
N THR A 95 -0.40 -3.09 0.50
CA THR A 95 0.88 -3.12 -0.21
C THR A 95 0.95 -2.03 -1.28
N VAL A 96 -0.08 -1.90 -2.13
CA VAL A 96 -0.17 -0.82 -3.13
C VAL A 96 -0.12 0.53 -2.44
N THR A 97 -0.92 0.73 -1.39
CA THR A 97 -0.95 1.99 -0.63
C THR A 97 0.42 2.36 -0.07
N CYS A 98 1.13 1.40 0.52
CA CYS A 98 2.49 1.60 1.04
C CYS A 98 3.47 2.04 -0.06
N LEU A 99 3.40 1.39 -1.23
CA LEU A 99 4.26 1.70 -2.37
C LEU A 99 3.93 3.07 -2.98
N GLU A 100 2.66 3.43 -3.03
CA GLU A 100 2.21 4.75 -3.46
C GLU A 100 2.68 5.86 -2.51
N LEU A 101 2.60 5.62 -1.19
CA LEU A 101 3.14 6.53 -0.18
C LEU A 101 4.66 6.70 -0.31
N ALA A 102 5.39 5.59 -0.52
CA ALA A 102 6.83 5.61 -0.71
C ALA A 102 7.27 6.36 -1.98
N THR A 103 6.39 6.47 -2.98
CA THR A 103 6.66 7.15 -4.26
C THR A 103 5.97 8.50 -4.39
N GLY A 104 5.11 8.89 -3.44
CA GLY A 104 4.28 10.09 -3.53
C GLY A 104 3.19 10.02 -4.61
N THR A 105 2.81 8.83 -5.05
CA THR A 105 1.82 8.60 -6.13
C THR A 105 0.41 8.29 -5.61
N VAL A 106 0.15 8.54 -4.33
CA VAL A 106 -1.18 8.34 -3.74
C VAL A 106 -2.20 9.17 -4.52
N PRO A 107 -3.21 8.54 -5.16
CA PRO A 107 -4.26 9.27 -5.84
C PRO A 107 -4.93 10.22 -4.86
N ALA A 108 -5.00 11.50 -5.22
CA ALA A 108 -5.80 12.45 -4.48
C ALA A 108 -7.24 11.92 -4.44
N GLN A 109 -7.71 11.54 -3.26
CA GLN A 109 -9.09 11.17 -3.05
C GLN A 109 -9.91 12.42 -3.33
N THR A 110 -10.42 12.53 -4.55
CA THR A 110 -11.35 13.60 -4.91
C THR A 110 -12.69 13.19 -4.29
N GLY A 111 -12.81 13.34 -2.98
CA GLY A 111 -14.10 13.75 -2.43
C GLY A 111 -14.38 15.12 -3.04
N ASP A 112 -15.53 15.28 -3.69
CA ASP A 112 -15.99 16.49 -4.39
C ASP A 112 -15.40 17.77 -3.76
N GLY A 113 -14.33 18.25 -4.38
CA GLY A 113 -13.38 19.17 -3.76
C GLY A 113 -12.39 19.66 -4.80
N SER A 114 -12.93 20.34 -5.80
CA SER A 114 -12.24 20.94 -6.95
C SER A 114 -10.89 21.61 -6.57
N PRO A 115 -9.80 21.46 -7.35
CA PRO A 115 -8.56 22.19 -7.11
C PRO A 115 -8.77 23.68 -7.36
N ARG A 116 -8.96 24.47 -6.29
CA ARG A 116 -9.01 25.93 -6.41
C ARG A 116 -7.59 26.48 -6.49
N PRO A 117 -7.22 27.27 -7.53
CA PRO A 117 -5.95 27.97 -7.53
C PRO A 117 -5.88 28.95 -6.36
N ALA A 118 -4.69 29.07 -5.76
CA ALA A 118 -4.43 29.86 -4.57
C ALA A 118 -4.96 31.30 -4.71
N ALA A 119 -6.08 31.58 -4.05
CA ALA A 119 -6.59 32.92 -3.79
C ALA A 119 -6.32 33.28 -2.31
N PRO A 120 -6.11 34.56 -1.97
CA PRO A 120 -5.62 34.94 -0.65
C PRO A 120 -6.65 34.64 0.44
N ALA A 121 -6.13 34.30 1.62
CA ALA A 121 -6.85 33.82 2.79
C ALA A 121 -8.10 34.65 3.13
N ARG A 122 -9.28 34.07 2.86
CA ARG A 122 -10.52 34.46 3.54
C ARG A 122 -10.59 33.66 4.84
N LYS A 123 -10.82 34.35 5.96
CA LYS A 123 -10.92 33.79 7.33
C LYS A 123 -12.18 32.93 7.55
N GLU A 124 -12.47 31.99 6.66
CA GLU A 124 -13.70 31.18 6.68
C GLU A 124 -13.42 29.66 6.62
N SER A 125 -12.16 29.23 6.78
CA SER A 125 -11.80 27.81 6.82
C SER A 125 -11.64 27.23 8.22
N SER A 126 -11.77 28.02 9.29
CA SER A 126 -11.51 27.51 10.66
C SER A 126 -12.62 26.63 11.23
N THR A 127 -13.79 26.54 10.60
CA THR A 127 -14.94 25.77 11.15
C THR A 127 -15.17 24.41 10.48
N LEU A 128 -14.60 24.16 9.29
CA LEU A 128 -14.77 22.88 8.58
C LEU A 128 -13.83 21.77 9.09
N THR A 129 -12.70 22.13 9.69
CA THR A 129 -11.76 21.20 10.33
C THR A 129 -11.94 21.13 11.86
N ALA A 130 -12.89 21.90 12.41
CA ALA A 130 -13.20 21.84 13.82
C ALA A 130 -13.98 20.55 14.11
N GLU A 131 -13.42 19.67 14.92
CA GLU A 131 -14.11 18.47 15.37
C GLU A 131 -15.43 18.87 16.08
N PRO A 132 -16.58 18.24 15.73
CA PRO A 132 -17.83 18.50 16.41
C PRO A 132 -17.69 18.17 17.90
N SER A 133 -18.21 19.06 18.75
CA SER A 133 -18.19 18.86 20.20
C SER A 133 -18.89 17.55 20.55
N ALA A 134 -18.47 16.90 21.64
CA ALA A 134 -18.97 15.58 22.03
C ALA A 134 -20.52 15.45 22.08
N ARG A 135 -21.24 16.54 22.35
CA ARG A 135 -22.72 16.58 22.32
C ARG A 135 -23.36 16.59 20.93
N GLN A 136 -22.60 16.92 19.90
CA GLN A 136 -23.03 16.93 18.51
C GLN A 136 -22.81 15.58 17.81
N ARG A 137 -22.09 14.65 18.45
CA ARG A 137 -21.92 13.29 17.93
C ARG A 137 -23.14 12.46 18.28
N THR A 138 -23.74 11.85 17.27
CA THR A 138 -24.89 10.95 17.48
C THR A 138 -24.45 9.68 18.20
N ASN A 139 -25.27 9.19 19.13
CA ASN A 139 -25.08 7.90 19.76
C ASN A 139 -25.47 6.79 18.77
N PRO A 140 -24.57 5.85 18.44
CA PRO A 140 -24.88 4.77 17.49
C PRO A 140 -26.04 3.87 17.94
N ILE A 141 -26.34 3.76 19.24
CA ILE A 141 -27.48 2.96 19.73
C ILE A 141 -28.82 3.58 19.31
N ASP A 142 -28.97 4.91 19.45
CA ASP A 142 -30.20 5.62 19.07
C ASP A 142 -30.52 5.52 17.57
N VAL A 143 -29.49 5.35 16.73
CA VAL A 143 -29.66 5.20 15.27
C VAL A 143 -30.17 3.81 14.91
N LEU A 144 -29.68 2.79 15.61
CA LEU A 144 -30.07 1.40 15.38
C LEU A 144 -31.48 1.09 15.92
N GLU A 145 -31.89 1.78 16.99
CA GLU A 145 -33.23 1.63 17.59
C GLU A 145 -34.34 2.39 16.83
N ARG A 146 -33.99 3.41 16.02
CA ARG A 146 -34.93 4.13 15.14
C ARG A 146 -35.17 3.41 13.80
N LYS A 147 -35.47 2.11 13.85
CA LYS A 147 -35.93 1.36 12.68
C LYS A 147 -37.47 1.38 12.64
N PRO A 148 -38.12 1.89 11.58
CA PRO A 148 -39.57 1.78 11.42
C PRO A 148 -40.03 0.34 11.21
#